data_AF-A0A7H1AR78-F1
#
_entry.id   AF-A0A7H1AR78-F1
#
_cell.length_a   1.000
_cell.length_b   1.000
_cell.length_c   1.000
_cell.angle_alpha   90.00
_cell.angle_beta   90.00
_cell.angle_gamma   90.00
#
_symmetry.space_group_name_H-M   'P 1'
#
loop_
_entity.id
_entity.type
_entity.pdbx_description
1 polymer ?
#
loop_
_entity_poly.entity_id
_entity_poly.type
_entity_poly.pdbx_seq_one_letter_code
_entity_poly.pdbx_strand_id
1 'polypeptide(L)'
;MRTLILRTLVWVLTLLSPVATSVQARDGGDIHRCVAAGAVRYQDRPCAVDEAGGQWRPHDGGAAARQAGATPNAARRAAVTRKRGARVQSRGQAALITLQRDPDACRRMQRLREQALRRALRRPDYLMQRGWDDRVREACR
;
A
#
# COMPACT_ATOMS: atom_id res chain seq x y z
N MET A 1 43.10 7.91 52.10
CA MET A 1 43.08 8.00 50.61
C MET A 1 42.46 6.76 49.94
N ARG A 2 42.82 5.52 50.30
CA ARG A 2 42.22 4.28 49.75
C ARG A 2 40.70 4.16 49.86
N THR A 3 40.10 4.66 50.94
CA THR A 3 38.65 4.56 51.21
C THR A 3 37.79 5.50 50.36
N LEU A 4 38.36 6.61 49.87
CA LEU A 4 37.67 7.55 48.99
C LEU A 4 37.52 6.99 47.57
N ILE A 5 38.55 6.27 47.08
CA ILE A 5 38.57 5.67 45.74
C ILE A 5 37.53 4.55 45.61
N LEU A 6 37.33 3.76 46.67
CA LEU A 6 36.31 2.71 46.71
C LEU A 6 34.88 3.28 46.72
N ARG A 7 34.63 4.40 47.42
CA ARG A 7 33.31 5.07 47.42
C ARG A 7 32.99 5.68 46.05
N THR A 8 33.96 6.26 45.35
CA THR A 8 33.72 6.82 44.01
C THR A 8 33.46 5.73 42.97
N LEU A 9 34.14 4.58 43.06
CA LEU A 9 33.91 3.47 42.14
C LEU A 9 32.51 2.86 42.29
N VAL A 10 32.00 2.72 43.52
CA VAL A 10 30.63 2.22 43.75
C VAL A 10 29.57 3.17 43.20
N TRP A 11 29.77 4.48 43.34
CA TRP A 11 28.85 5.50 42.79
C TRP A 11 28.85 5.55 41.26
N VAL A 12 30.02 5.39 40.63
CA VAL A 12 30.10 5.30 39.17
C VAL A 12 29.44 4.02 38.67
N LEU A 13 29.58 2.89 39.39
CA LEU A 13 28.96 1.62 39.00
C LEU A 13 27.43 1.64 39.13
N THR A 14 26.87 2.33 40.14
CA THR A 14 25.41 2.43 40.30
C THR A 14 24.75 3.40 39.32
N LEU A 15 25.44 4.47 38.91
CA LEU A 15 24.98 5.39 37.86
C LEU A 15 25.01 4.78 36.45
N LEU A 16 25.73 3.67 36.27
CA LEU A 16 25.81 2.92 35.02
C LEU A 16 24.84 1.72 34.97
N SER A 17 23.76 1.73 35.75
CA SER A 17 22.68 0.75 35.58
C SER A 17 21.79 1.14 34.41
N PRO A 18 21.76 0.36 33.31
CA PRO A 18 20.81 0.60 32.24
C PRO A 18 19.41 0.37 32.79
N VAL A 19 18.59 1.42 32.79
CA VAL A 19 17.15 1.27 33.03
C VAL A 19 16.61 0.47 31.85
N ALA A 20 16.44 -0.84 32.06
CA ALA A 20 15.80 -1.73 31.10
C ALA A 20 14.35 -1.29 30.93
N THR A 21 14.10 -0.43 29.95
CA THR A 21 12.76 -0.08 29.50
C THR A 21 12.22 -1.27 28.72
N SER A 22 11.47 -2.13 29.41
CA SER A 22 10.74 -3.22 28.77
C SER A 22 9.59 -2.64 27.95
N VAL A 23 9.85 -2.41 26.65
CA VAL A 23 8.79 -2.19 25.66
C VAL A 23 8.07 -3.53 25.49
N GLN A 24 6.96 -3.68 26.20
CA GLN A 24 6.04 -4.79 26.00
C GLN A 24 5.35 -4.58 24.64
N ALA A 25 5.83 -5.26 23.61
CA ALA A 25 5.08 -5.41 22.38
C ALA A 25 3.81 -6.21 22.70
N ARG A 26 2.67 -5.53 22.81
CA ARG A 26 1.37 -6.18 22.92
C ARG A 26 0.88 -6.53 21.52
N ASP A 27 0.77 -7.83 21.27
CA ASP A 27 0.16 -8.37 20.06
C ASP A 27 -1.28 -7.84 19.91
N GLY A 28 -1.55 -7.11 18.83
CA GLY A 28 -2.90 -6.84 18.32
C GLY A 28 -3.80 -5.94 19.16
N GLY A 29 -3.24 -5.05 19.99
CA GLY A 29 -4.02 -4.09 20.78
C GLY A 29 -4.74 -3.04 19.94
N ASP A 30 -5.91 -2.61 20.40
CA ASP A 30 -6.70 -1.52 19.81
C ASP A 30 -5.85 -0.27 19.56
N ILE A 31 -5.77 0.15 18.30
CA ILE A 31 -5.05 1.38 17.92
C ILE A 31 -6.01 2.56 18.05
N HIS A 32 -5.60 3.58 18.78
CA HIS A 32 -6.33 4.83 18.96
C HIS A 32 -5.77 5.92 18.04
N ARG A 33 -6.65 6.66 17.39
CA ARG A 33 -6.32 7.89 16.65
C ARG A 33 -6.53 9.08 17.57
N CYS A 34 -5.46 9.73 17.98
CA CYS A 34 -5.47 10.89 18.87
C CYS A 34 -5.14 12.16 18.09
N VAL A 35 -5.85 13.25 18.37
CA VAL A 35 -5.66 14.56 17.75
C VAL A 35 -5.37 15.57 18.85
N ALA A 36 -4.18 16.17 18.79
CA ALA A 36 -3.71 17.17 19.73
C ALA A 36 -3.06 18.32 18.96
N ALA A 37 -3.48 19.57 19.22
CA ALA A 37 -2.93 20.76 18.58
C ALA A 37 -2.85 20.68 17.03
N GLY A 38 -3.80 20.00 16.39
CA GLY A 38 -3.83 19.81 14.92
C GLY A 38 -2.93 18.68 14.39
N ALA A 39 -2.12 18.04 15.24
CA ALA A 39 -1.34 16.86 14.88
C ALA A 39 -2.13 15.57 15.16
N VAL A 40 -1.98 14.57 14.29
CA VAL A 40 -2.60 13.25 14.43
C VAL A 40 -1.55 12.22 14.82
N ARG A 41 -1.79 11.51 15.92
CA ARG A 41 -0.92 10.42 16.41
C ARG A 41 -1.73 9.13 16.53
N TYR A 42 -1.16 8.03 16.08
CA TYR A 42 -1.71 6.69 16.27
C TYR A 42 -0.92 5.98 17.37
N GLN A 43 -1.61 5.43 18.36
CA GLN A 43 -0.98 4.82 19.52
C GLN A 43 -1.81 3.64 20.04
N ASP A 44 -1.14 2.71 20.70
CA ASP A 44 -1.69 1.51 21.35
C ASP A 44 -2.32 1.80 22.73
N ARG A 45 -2.31 3.06 23.16
CA ARG A 45 -2.90 3.52 24.42
C ARG A 45 -4.06 4.48 24.14
N PRO A 46 -5.09 4.51 25.00
CA PRO A 46 -6.14 5.51 24.92
C PRO A 46 -5.56 6.93 24.85
N CYS A 47 -6.23 7.82 24.12
CA CYS A 47 -5.84 9.22 24.03
C CYS A 47 -5.89 9.89 25.40
N ALA A 48 -5.07 10.92 25.62
CA ALA A 48 -5.14 11.68 26.86
C ALA A 48 -6.50 12.37 26.98
N VAL A 49 -6.92 12.70 28.20
CA VAL A 49 -8.28 13.22 28.48
C VAL A 49 -8.54 14.56 27.76
N ASP A 50 -7.49 15.31 27.48
CA ASP A 50 -7.48 16.59 26.77
C ASP A 50 -7.28 16.45 25.24
N GLU A 51 -7.10 15.22 24.73
CA GLU A 51 -6.94 14.95 23.30
C GLU A 51 -8.27 14.44 22.69
N ALA A 52 -8.62 14.96 21.52
CA ALA A 52 -9.77 14.44 20.77
C ALA A 52 -9.38 13.10 20.13
N GLY A 53 -10.06 12.01 20.48
CA GLY A 53 -9.65 10.67 20.09
C GLY A 53 -10.78 9.71 19.77
N GLY A 54 -10.49 8.71 18.93
CA GLY A 54 -11.39 7.61 18.60
C GLY A 54 -10.63 6.31 18.33
N GLN A 55 -11.28 5.16 18.55
CA GLN A 55 -10.71 3.86 18.21
C GLN A 55 -10.57 3.77 16.68
N TRP A 56 -9.34 3.60 16.21
CA TRP A 56 -9.09 3.37 14.79
C TRP A 56 -9.34 1.91 14.48
N ARG A 57 -10.34 1.65 13.64
CA ARG A 57 -10.55 0.33 13.04
C ARG A 57 -10.10 0.39 11.59
N PRO A 58 -9.23 -0.54 11.14
CA PRO A 58 -9.05 -0.76 9.72
C PRO A 58 -10.44 -0.96 9.10
N HIS A 59 -10.71 -0.33 7.96
CA HIS A 59 -11.84 -0.78 7.16
C HIS A 59 -11.57 -2.24 6.86
N ASP A 60 -12.45 -3.10 7.36
CA ASP A 60 -12.60 -4.47 6.93
C ASP A 60 -12.69 -4.44 5.41
N GLY A 61 -11.55 -4.68 4.75
CA GLY A 61 -11.45 -4.84 3.31
C GLY A 61 -12.15 -6.13 2.90
N GLY A 62 -13.45 -6.23 3.19
CA GLY A 62 -14.33 -7.27 2.73
C GLY A 62 -14.41 -7.15 1.22
N ALA A 63 -13.60 -7.96 0.54
CA ALA A 63 -13.74 -8.58 -0.79
C ALA A 63 -14.34 -7.81 -2.00
N ALA A 64 -15.16 -6.78 -1.84
CA ALA A 64 -15.90 -6.09 -2.89
C ALA A 64 -15.02 -5.15 -3.74
N ALA A 65 -13.91 -4.63 -3.21
CA ALA A 65 -13.03 -3.77 -4.01
C ALA A 65 -12.21 -4.52 -5.08
N ARG A 66 -12.14 -5.86 -5.03
CA ARG A 66 -11.41 -6.68 -6.01
C ARG A 66 -12.27 -7.21 -7.16
N GLN A 67 -13.57 -6.92 -7.20
CA GLN A 67 -14.50 -7.49 -8.18
C GLN A 67 -15.04 -6.49 -9.21
N ALA A 68 -14.62 -5.22 -9.16
CA ALA A 68 -14.74 -4.33 -10.32
C ALA A 68 -13.65 -4.63 -11.38
N GLY A 69 -13.41 -5.92 -11.62
CA GLY A 69 -12.79 -6.37 -12.85
C GLY A 69 -13.74 -6.02 -13.99
N ALA A 70 -13.20 -5.30 -14.97
CA ALA A 70 -13.87 -4.88 -16.19
C ALA A 70 -14.86 -5.94 -16.71
N THR A 71 -16.14 -5.60 -16.77
CA THR A 71 -17.08 -6.25 -17.68
C THR A 71 -16.88 -5.64 -19.06
N PRO A 72 -16.32 -6.36 -20.06
CA PRO A 72 -16.36 -5.89 -21.43
C PRO A 72 -17.76 -6.17 -21.96
N ASN A 73 -18.54 -5.11 -22.06
CA ASN A 73 -19.39 -4.83 -23.22
C ASN A 73 -20.44 -5.90 -23.59
N ALA A 74 -21.64 -5.77 -23.03
CA ALA A 74 -22.87 -6.22 -23.67
C ALA A 74 -23.72 -5.01 -24.10
N ALA A 75 -23.13 -4.01 -24.76
CA ALA A 75 -23.90 -3.00 -25.49
C ALA A 75 -24.15 -3.52 -26.91
N ARG A 76 -25.24 -4.27 -27.00
CA ARG A 76 -26.01 -4.58 -28.20
C ARG A 76 -26.03 -3.37 -29.15
N ARG A 77 -25.77 -3.65 -30.43
CA ARG A 77 -25.96 -2.73 -31.57
C ARG A 77 -27.25 -1.91 -31.41
N ALA A 78 -27.12 -0.60 -31.39
CA ALA A 78 -28.16 0.31 -31.85
C ALA A 78 -27.50 1.58 -32.36
N ALA A 79 -27.71 1.83 -33.64
CA ALA A 79 -27.19 2.96 -34.39
C ALA A 79 -27.99 4.24 -34.08
N VAL A 80 -27.30 5.40 -34.15
CA VAL A 80 -27.82 6.72 -34.58
C VAL A 80 -28.82 7.43 -33.65
N THR A 81 -28.38 8.49 -32.94
CA THR A 81 -28.73 9.92 -33.21
C THR A 81 -28.23 10.88 -32.11
N ARG A 82 -27.89 12.09 -32.55
CA ARG A 82 -27.33 13.26 -31.86
C ARG A 82 -28.36 13.95 -30.93
N LYS A 83 -28.02 14.28 -29.67
CA LYS A 83 -28.47 15.53 -29.00
C LYS A 83 -27.71 15.88 -27.71
N ARG A 84 -27.65 17.18 -27.47
CA ARG A 84 -26.80 17.94 -26.54
C ARG A 84 -27.11 17.73 -25.05
N GLY A 85 -26.06 17.85 -24.24
CA GLY A 85 -26.06 18.66 -23.02
C GLY A 85 -26.81 18.09 -21.81
N ALA A 86 -26.07 17.43 -20.92
CA ALA A 86 -26.45 17.38 -19.50
C ALA A 86 -25.20 17.17 -18.63
N ARG A 87 -24.80 18.27 -17.97
CA ARG A 87 -24.19 18.34 -16.64
C ARG A 87 -23.04 17.38 -16.36
N VAL A 88 -21.82 17.85 -16.62
CA VAL A 88 -20.60 17.33 -16.02
C VAL A 88 -20.69 17.55 -14.52
N GLN A 89 -21.16 16.54 -13.77
CA GLN A 89 -20.85 16.46 -12.35
C GLN A 89 -19.34 16.24 -12.29
N SER A 90 -18.61 17.20 -11.73
CA SER A 90 -17.20 17.06 -11.39
C SER A 90 -17.08 15.96 -10.33
N ARG A 91 -17.02 14.71 -10.80
CA ARG A 91 -16.46 13.61 -10.03
C ARG A 91 -15.08 14.08 -9.63
N GLY A 92 -14.82 14.20 -8.32
CA GLY A 92 -13.56 14.69 -7.80
C GLY A 92 -12.42 14.08 -8.60
N GLN A 93 -11.61 14.94 -9.22
CA GLN A 93 -10.42 14.50 -9.93
C GLN A 93 -9.46 13.90 -8.91
N ALA A 94 -9.63 12.61 -8.63
CA ALA A 94 -8.49 11.80 -8.23
C ALA A 94 -7.48 11.95 -9.37
N ALA A 95 -6.32 12.53 -9.07
CA ALA A 95 -5.20 12.50 -9.98
C ALA A 95 -4.94 11.02 -10.29
N LEU A 96 -5.32 10.60 -11.49
CA LEU A 96 -5.08 9.24 -11.95
C LEU A 96 -3.55 9.13 -12.03
N ILE A 97 -2.93 8.51 -11.03
CA ILE A 97 -1.52 8.14 -11.14
C ILE A 97 -1.48 7.13 -12.26
N THR A 98 -1.06 7.56 -13.44
CA THR A 98 -0.96 6.70 -14.61
C THR A 98 0.19 5.73 -14.33
N LEU A 99 -0.16 4.50 -13.92
CA LEU A 99 0.81 3.43 -13.64
C LEU A 99 1.62 3.02 -14.87
N GLN A 100 1.09 3.29 -16.06
CA GLN A 100 1.69 2.94 -17.36
C GLN A 100 1.68 4.16 -18.26
N ARG A 101 2.78 4.38 -18.98
CA ARG A 101 2.89 5.44 -19.99
C ARG A 101 1.97 5.21 -21.19
N ASP A 102 1.86 3.97 -21.66
CA ASP A 102 0.93 3.54 -22.72
C ASP A 102 0.22 2.23 -22.31
N PRO A 103 -1.02 2.29 -21.80
CA PRO A 103 -1.76 1.10 -21.40
C PRO A 103 -2.15 0.19 -22.57
N ASP A 104 -2.19 0.70 -23.80
CA ASP A 104 -2.54 -0.09 -24.97
C ASP A 104 -1.34 -0.84 -25.52
N ALA A 105 -0.15 -0.22 -25.55
CA ALA A 105 1.10 -0.91 -25.88
C ALA A 105 1.38 -2.05 -24.90
N CYS A 106 1.24 -1.80 -23.60
CA CYS A 106 1.38 -2.81 -22.56
C CYS A 106 0.43 -4.00 -22.80
N ARG A 107 -0.87 -3.74 -23.02
CA ARG A 107 -1.87 -4.80 -23.31
C ARG A 107 -1.62 -5.53 -24.63
N ARG A 108 -1.07 -4.87 -25.65
CA ARG A 108 -0.67 -5.53 -26.91
C ARG A 108 0.49 -6.49 -26.66
N MET A 109 1.52 -6.06 -25.93
CA MET A 109 2.69 -6.89 -25.65
C MET A 109 2.38 -8.09 -24.75
N GLN A 110 1.50 -7.93 -23.75
CA GLN A 110 1.00 -9.04 -22.94
C GLN A 110 0.32 -10.12 -23.81
N ARG A 111 -0.55 -9.70 -24.75
CA ARG A 111 -1.22 -10.62 -25.68
C ARG A 111 -0.24 -11.33 -26.60
N LEU A 112 0.80 -10.64 -27.09
CA LEU A 112 1.83 -11.25 -27.92
C LEU A 112 2.63 -12.31 -27.16
N ARG A 113 3.00 -12.04 -25.90
CA ARG A 113 3.65 -13.02 -25.02
C ARG A 113 2.78 -14.26 -24.85
N GLU A 114 1.51 -14.08 -24.48
CA GLU A 114 0.61 -15.23 -24.31
C GLU A 114 0.47 -16.05 -25.59
N GLN A 115 0.30 -15.39 -26.74
CA GLN A 115 0.22 -16.09 -28.03
C GLN A 115 1.50 -16.85 -28.35
N ALA A 116 2.67 -16.24 -28.10
CA ALA A 116 3.96 -16.90 -28.34
C ALA A 116 4.15 -18.11 -27.44
N LEU A 117 3.83 -18.00 -26.14
CA LEU A 117 3.95 -19.10 -25.18
C LEU A 117 2.91 -20.20 -25.43
N ARG A 118 1.70 -19.85 -25.90
CA ARG A 118 0.67 -20.84 -26.31
C ARG A 118 1.02 -21.58 -27.59
N ARG A 119 1.70 -20.91 -28.54
CA ARG A 119 2.12 -21.52 -29.82
C ARG A 119 3.34 -22.42 -29.69
N ALA A 120 4.04 -22.39 -28.55
CA ALA A 120 5.18 -23.26 -28.32
C ALA A 120 4.72 -24.72 -28.23
N LEU A 121 5.16 -25.55 -29.18
CA LEU A 121 4.88 -27.01 -29.23
C LEU A 121 5.42 -27.77 -28.00
N ARG A 122 6.46 -27.22 -27.36
CA ARG A 122 7.11 -27.75 -26.16
C ARG A 122 6.99 -26.72 -25.05
N ARG A 123 7.09 -27.18 -23.80
CA ARG A 123 7.10 -26.30 -22.63
C ARG A 123 8.18 -25.22 -22.81
N PRO A 124 7.83 -23.92 -22.73
CA PRO A 124 8.75 -22.84 -23.05
C PRO A 124 9.91 -22.80 -22.06
N ASP A 125 11.14 -22.75 -22.58
CA ASP A 125 12.37 -22.64 -21.79
C ASP A 125 12.39 -21.34 -20.97
N TYR A 126 13.11 -21.35 -19.85
CA TYR A 126 13.21 -20.23 -18.92
C TYR A 126 13.75 -18.96 -19.60
N LEU A 127 14.80 -19.07 -20.42
CA LEU A 127 15.38 -17.91 -21.11
C LEU A 127 14.38 -17.28 -22.07
N MET A 128 13.57 -18.11 -22.73
CA MET A 128 12.52 -17.61 -23.63
C MET A 128 11.41 -16.89 -22.85
N GLN A 129 10.96 -17.45 -21.72
CA GLN A 129 9.95 -16.80 -20.87
C GLN A 129 10.46 -15.45 -20.35
N ARG A 130 11.69 -15.43 -19.84
CA ARG A 130 12.35 -14.22 -19.34
C ARG A 130 12.47 -13.14 -20.41
N GLY A 131 12.89 -13.50 -21.62
CA GLY A 131 12.98 -12.55 -22.74
C GLY A 131 11.62 -11.98 -23.17
N TRP A 132 10.52 -12.71 -22.94
CA TRP A 132 9.18 -12.14 -23.11
C TRP A 132 8.78 -11.23 -21.95
N ASP A 133 9.13 -11.57 -20.72
CA ASP A 133 8.84 -10.75 -19.54
C ASP A 133 9.55 -9.40 -19.59
N ASP A 134 10.81 -9.37 -20.03
CA ASP A 134 11.59 -8.14 -20.17
C ASP A 134 10.99 -7.21 -21.25
N ARG A 135 10.53 -7.78 -22.37
CA ARG A 135 9.83 -7.02 -23.43
C ARG A 135 8.48 -6.47 -22.97
N VAL A 136 7.73 -7.23 -22.18
CA VAL A 136 6.47 -6.74 -21.59
C VAL A 136 6.76 -5.62 -20.60
N ARG A 137 7.77 -5.79 -19.74
CA ARG A 137 8.17 -4.78 -18.75
C ARG A 137 8.53 -3.46 -19.42
N GLU A 138 9.31 -3.50 -20.50
CA GLU A 138 9.70 -2.30 -21.22
C GLU A 138 8.50 -1.59 -21.86
N ALA A 139 7.56 -2.35 -22.43
CA ALA A 139 6.34 -1.77 -23.02
C ALA A 139 5.31 -1.24 -22.00
N CYS A 140 5.44 -1.63 -20.73
CA CYS A 140 4.53 -1.23 -19.65
C CYS A 140 5.09 -0.12 -18.76
N ARG A 141 6.36 0.26 -18.92
CA ARG A 141 6.97 1.44 -18.28
C ARG A 141 6.48 2.72 -18.98
#